data_AF-A0A0Q5KUC3-F1
#
_entry.id   AF-A0A0Q5KUC3-F1
#
_cell.length_a   1.000
_cell.length_b   1.000
_cell.length_c   1.000
_cell.angle_alpha   90.00
_cell.angle_beta   90.00
_cell.angle_gamma   90.00
#
_symmetry.space_group_name_H-M   'P 1'
#
loop_
_entity.id
_entity.type
_entity.pdbx_description
1 polymer ?
#
loop_
_entity_poly.entity_id
_entity_poly.type
_entity_poly.pdbx_seq_one_letter_code
_entity_poly.pdbx_strand_id
1 'polypeptide(L)'
;MNSVGVGSLVEQHLLFLEVPTFLLGEVVDHPDDFTADPVLALSAGAYRRRDLPVPDLLRAYEGLAHLGIDQGAASYLCGSVPAPELLELITWVYRKRHVLRSPAAVFWSLLKQHNPTIYQRFRTGSTA
;
A
#
# COMPACT_ATOMS: atom_id res chain seq x y z
N MET A 1 -21.54 23.58 -8.52
CA MET A 1 -20.81 22.32 -8.25
C MET A 1 -19.34 22.67 -8.27
N ASN A 2 -18.66 22.64 -7.13
CA ASN A 2 -17.22 22.90 -7.09
C ASN A 2 -16.52 21.72 -7.76
N SER A 3 -15.94 21.93 -8.94
CA SER A 3 -15.12 20.91 -9.60
C SER A 3 -13.89 20.65 -8.72
N VAL A 4 -13.81 19.47 -8.14
CA VAL A 4 -12.64 19.01 -7.42
C VAL A 4 -11.54 18.79 -8.46
N GLY A 5 -10.56 19.70 -8.52
CA GLY A 5 -9.46 19.62 -9.49
C GLY A 5 -8.40 18.62 -9.07
N VAL A 6 -7.56 18.18 -10.02
CA VAL A 6 -6.34 17.42 -9.74
C VAL A 6 -5.49 18.15 -8.69
N GLY A 7 -4.93 17.41 -7.74
CA GLY A 7 -4.22 17.93 -6.56
C GLY A 7 -5.14 18.28 -5.38
N SER A 8 -6.46 18.17 -5.53
CA SER A 8 -7.39 18.39 -4.42
C SER A 8 -7.35 17.22 -3.44
N LEU A 9 -7.27 17.55 -2.15
CA LEU A 9 -7.49 16.59 -1.08
C LEU A 9 -8.98 16.30 -0.92
N VAL A 10 -9.35 15.03 -0.98
CA VAL A 10 -10.72 14.56 -0.82
C VAL A 10 -10.79 13.62 0.37
N GLU A 11 -11.82 13.82 1.18
CA GLU A 11 -12.18 12.93 2.26
C GLU A 11 -13.40 12.13 1.83
N GLN A 12 -13.30 10.81 1.92
CA GLN A 12 -14.37 9.89 1.57
C GLN A 12 -14.80 9.11 2.81
N HIS A 13 -16.06 9.28 3.20
CA HIS A 13 -16.67 8.51 4.28
C HIS A 13 -17.37 7.29 3.69
N LEU A 14 -17.03 6.10 4.20
CA LEU A 14 -17.61 4.85 3.76
C LEU A 14 -17.71 3.86 4.91
N LEU A 15 -18.58 2.85 4.74
CA LEU A 15 -18.63 1.71 5.65
C LEU A 15 -17.70 0.63 5.11
N PHE A 16 -16.60 0.37 5.82
CA PHE A 16 -15.69 -0.73 5.50
C PHE A 16 -15.91 -1.83 6.51
N LEU A 17 -16.42 -2.99 6.07
CA LEU A 17 -16.80 -4.09 6.96
C LEU A 17 -17.70 -3.63 8.12
N GLU A 18 -18.71 -2.82 7.81
CA GLU A 18 -19.66 -2.23 8.77
C GLU A 18 -19.06 -1.22 9.76
N VAL A 19 -17.77 -0.89 9.63
CA VAL A 19 -17.12 0.15 10.43
C VAL A 19 -17.09 1.47 9.66
N PRO A 20 -17.66 2.57 10.22
CA PRO A 20 -17.52 3.90 9.64
C PRO A 20 -16.04 4.27 9.52
N THR A 21 -15.58 4.45 8.29
CA THR A 21 -14.18 4.69 7.95
C THR A 21 -14.09 5.94 7.09
N PHE A 22 -13.09 6.77 7.36
CA PHE A 22 -12.75 7.91 6.50
C PHE A 22 -11.44 7.61 5.77
N LEU A 23 -11.47 7.75 4.46
CA LEU A 23 -10.31 7.64 3.59
C LEU A 23 -9.90 9.02 3.10
N LEU A 24 -8.62 9.34 3.24
CA LEU A 24 -8.03 10.53 2.65
C LEU A 24 -7.28 10.17 1.38
N GLY A 25 -7.65 10.83 0.30
CA GLY A 25 -6.99 10.71 -0.97
C GLY A 25 -6.74 12.06 -1.62
N GLU A 26 -6.01 12.01 -2.72
CA GLU A 26 -5.76 13.14 -3.59
C GLU A 26 -6.30 12.79 -4.97
N VAL A 27 -7.00 13.74 -5.59
CA VAL A 27 -7.42 13.58 -6.98
C VAL A 27 -6.18 13.68 -7.85
N VAL A 28 -5.90 12.63 -8.60
CA VAL A 28 -4.75 12.53 -9.50
C VAL A 28 -5.24 12.21 -10.90
N ASP A 29 -4.44 12.54 -11.90
CA ASP A 29 -4.67 12.04 -13.25
C ASP A 29 -4.63 10.51 -13.24
N HIS A 30 -5.42 9.89 -14.11
CA HIS A 30 -5.42 8.43 -14.22
C HIS A 30 -4.01 7.97 -14.64
N PRO A 31 -3.35 7.11 -13.85
CA PRO A 31 -1.91 6.84 -13.98
C PRO A 31 -1.52 6.25 -15.33
N ASP A 32 -2.46 5.54 -15.97
CA ASP A 32 -2.26 4.86 -17.25
C ASP A 32 -3.03 5.49 -18.42
N ASP A 33 -3.83 6.55 -18.20
CA ASP A 33 -4.68 7.16 -19.24
C ASP A 33 -4.99 8.64 -18.98
N PHE A 34 -4.19 9.54 -19.55
CA PHE A 34 -4.38 11.00 -19.40
C PHE A 34 -5.65 11.55 -20.09
N THR A 35 -6.41 10.71 -20.79
CA THR A 35 -7.70 11.09 -21.41
C THR A 35 -8.89 10.65 -20.57
N ALA A 36 -8.67 9.79 -19.57
CA ALA A 36 -9.69 9.35 -18.63
C ALA A 36 -9.97 10.43 -17.56
N ASP A 37 -11.13 10.30 -16.93
CA ASP A 37 -11.49 11.17 -15.80
C ASP A 37 -10.49 11.00 -14.64
N PRO A 38 -10.16 12.09 -13.91
CA PRO A 38 -9.31 12.02 -12.73
C PRO A 38 -9.83 11.03 -11.68
N VAL A 39 -8.91 10.35 -11.01
CA VAL A 39 -9.22 9.32 -10.03
C VAL A 39 -8.82 9.76 -8.62
N LEU A 40 -9.52 9.24 -7.62
CA LEU A 40 -9.12 9.43 -6.22
C LEU A 40 -8.06 8.40 -5.84
N ALA A 41 -6.82 8.84 -5.64
CA ALA A 41 -5.76 7.98 -5.12
C ALA A 41 -5.62 8.14 -3.60
N LEU A 42 -5.72 7.03 -2.86
CA LEU A 42 -5.45 7.03 -1.42
C LEU A 42 -3.98 7.40 -1.18
N SER A 43 -3.75 8.34 -0.26
CA SER A 43 -2.42 8.94 -0.08
C SER A 43 -2.07 9.02 1.40
N ALA A 44 -1.04 8.29 1.82
CA ALA A 44 -0.49 8.47 3.17
C ALA A 44 0.03 9.90 3.40
N GLY A 45 0.49 10.57 2.33
CA GLY A 45 0.83 11.99 2.36
C GLY A 45 -0.36 12.90 2.70
N ALA A 46 -1.59 12.53 2.30
CA ALA A 46 -2.79 13.27 2.68
C ALA A 46 -3.06 13.19 4.20
N TYR A 47 -2.87 12.02 4.81
CA TYR A 47 -2.97 11.85 6.25
C TYR A 47 -1.90 12.66 7.00
N ARG A 48 -0.64 12.59 6.55
CA ARG A 48 0.47 13.38 7.13
C ARG A 48 0.21 14.89 7.08
N ARG A 49 -0.29 15.41 5.94
CA ARG A 49 -0.62 16.84 5.78
C ARG A 49 -1.69 17.33 6.74
N ARG A 50 -2.56 16.44 7.22
CA ARG A 50 -3.62 16.75 8.20
C ARG A 50 -3.25 16.35 9.64
N ASP A 51 -2.02 15.94 9.89
CA ASP A 51 -1.55 15.43 11.19
C ASP A 51 -2.42 14.28 11.72
N LEU A 52 -2.87 13.41 10.81
CA LEU A 52 -3.70 12.25 11.13
C LEU A 52 -2.87 10.96 11.05
N PRO A 53 -3.21 9.95 11.88
CA PRO A 53 -2.53 8.65 11.83
C PRO A 53 -2.74 8.01 10.45
N VAL A 54 -1.65 7.57 9.83
CA VAL A 54 -1.68 6.88 8.53
C VAL A 54 -2.19 5.45 8.75
N PRO A 55 -3.25 5.02 8.04
CA PRO A 55 -3.73 3.64 8.09
C PRO A 55 -2.64 2.61 7.81
N ASP A 56 -2.67 1.50 8.54
CA ASP A 56 -1.66 0.43 8.46
C ASP A 56 -1.47 -0.10 7.04
N LEU A 57 -2.58 -0.26 6.31
CA LEU A 57 -2.57 -0.68 4.91
C LEU A 57 -1.73 0.26 4.02
N LEU A 58 -1.89 1.58 4.18
CA LEU A 58 -1.14 2.57 3.42
C LEU A 58 0.32 2.62 3.86
N ARG A 59 0.60 2.47 5.16
CA ARG A 59 1.97 2.35 5.68
C ARG A 59 2.68 1.12 5.12
N ALA A 60 1.98 0.00 5.03
CA ALA A 60 2.52 -1.25 4.49
C ALA A 60 2.80 -1.10 2.98
N TYR A 61 1.86 -0.53 2.23
CA TYR A 61 2.03 -0.29 0.80
C TYR A 61 3.24 0.62 0.50
N GLU A 62 3.35 1.79 1.16
CA GLU A 62 4.52 2.66 1.04
C GLU A 62 5.81 1.96 1.48
N GLY A 63 5.75 1.20 2.57
CA GLY A 63 6.87 0.43 3.08
C GLY A 63 7.41 -0.57 2.07
N LEU A 64 6.54 -1.31 1.38
CA LEU A 64 6.92 -2.25 0.31
C LEU A 64 7.54 -1.52 -0.88
N ALA A 65 6.97 -0.40 -1.30
CA ALA A 65 7.53 0.43 -2.36
C ALA A 65 8.95 0.91 -2.01
N HIS A 66 9.19 1.33 -0.76
CA HIS A 66 10.53 1.71 -0.29
C HIS A 66 11.54 0.57 -0.26
N LEU A 67 11.09 -0.69 -0.17
CA LEU A 67 11.96 -1.86 -0.28
C LEU A 67 12.26 -2.25 -1.75
N GLY A 68 11.62 -1.60 -2.72
CA GLY A 68 11.74 -1.89 -4.15
C GLY A 68 10.82 -3.03 -4.61
N ILE A 69 9.73 -3.29 -3.90
CA ILE A 69 8.67 -4.21 -4.35
C ILE A 69 7.80 -3.47 -5.36
N ASP A 70 7.50 -4.10 -6.49
CA ASP A 70 6.65 -3.50 -7.52
C ASP A 70 5.21 -3.29 -7.04
N GLN A 71 4.49 -2.38 -7.69
CA GLN A 71 3.15 -1.96 -7.27
C GLN A 71 2.13 -3.11 -7.31
N GLY A 72 2.21 -3.99 -8.31
CA GLY A 72 1.31 -5.15 -8.43
C GLY A 72 1.50 -6.12 -7.26
N ALA A 73 2.75 -6.45 -6.94
CA ALA A 73 3.08 -7.27 -5.80
C ALA A 73 2.71 -6.60 -4.47
N ALA A 74 2.96 -5.29 -4.33
CA ALA A 74 2.60 -4.55 -3.12
C ALA A 74 1.08 -4.55 -2.89
N SER A 75 0.30 -4.32 -3.93
CA SER A 75 -1.16 -4.38 -3.90
C SER A 75 -1.66 -5.77 -3.49
N TYR A 76 -1.12 -6.83 -4.14
CA TYR A 76 -1.47 -8.21 -3.80
C TYR A 76 -1.17 -8.55 -2.34
N LEU A 77 0.01 -8.19 -1.83
CA LEU A 77 0.41 -8.46 -0.45
C LEU A 77 -0.48 -7.73 0.55
N CYS A 78 -0.76 -6.44 0.31
CA CYS A 78 -1.65 -5.65 1.14
C CYS A 78 -3.10 -6.19 1.17
N GLY A 79 -3.54 -6.87 0.11
CA GLY A 79 -4.84 -7.56 0.07
C GLY A 79 -4.85 -8.97 0.66
N SER A 80 -3.68 -9.61 0.81
CA SER A 80 -3.56 -11.03 1.14
C SER A 80 -2.95 -11.32 2.51
N VAL A 81 -2.28 -10.33 3.12
CA VAL A 81 -1.59 -10.47 4.41
C VAL A 81 -2.12 -9.39 5.36
N PRO A 82 -2.43 -9.72 6.63
CA PRO A 82 -2.79 -8.72 7.62
C PRO A 82 -1.73 -7.62 7.74
N ALA A 83 -2.16 -6.36 7.71
CA ALA A 83 -1.24 -5.23 7.71
C ALA A 83 -0.24 -5.22 8.90
N PRO A 84 -0.60 -5.61 10.13
CA PRO A 84 0.38 -5.70 11.23
C PRO A 84 1.53 -6.67 10.94
N GLU A 85 1.23 -7.88 10.45
CA GLU A 85 2.26 -8.88 10.10
C GLU A 85 3.18 -8.37 8.98
N LEU A 86 2.58 -7.73 7.98
CA LEU A 86 3.31 -7.16 6.85
C LEU A 86 4.24 -6.04 7.31
N LEU A 87 3.77 -5.16 8.20
CA LEU A 87 4.55 -4.06 8.78
C LEU A 87 5.72 -4.55 9.63
N GLU A 88 5.58 -5.67 10.35
CA GLU A 88 6.68 -6.28 11.11
C GLU A 88 7.83 -6.68 10.19
N LEU A 89 7.53 -7.41 9.11
CA LEU A 89 8.51 -7.84 8.11
C LEU A 89 9.18 -6.64 7.43
N ILE A 90 8.38 -5.67 6.98
CA ILE A 90 8.88 -4.44 6.34
C ILE A 90 9.82 -3.69 7.29
N THR A 91 9.40 -3.47 8.53
CA THR A 91 10.17 -2.73 9.52
C THR A 91 11.50 -3.40 9.81
N TRP A 92 11.50 -4.73 9.93
CA TRP A 92 12.74 -5.50 10.13
C TRP A 92 13.73 -5.29 8.98
N VAL A 93 13.27 -5.40 7.73
CA VAL A 93 14.12 -5.22 6.54
C VAL A 93 14.59 -3.77 6.44
N TYR A 94 13.68 -2.82 6.64
CA TYR A 94 13.96 -1.38 6.56
C TYR A 94 15.05 -0.95 7.55
N ARG A 95 15.03 -1.48 8.79
CA ARG A 95 16.06 -1.21 9.80
C ARG A 95 17.44 -1.72 9.39
N LYS A 96 17.50 -2.79 8.60
CA LYS A 96 18.76 -3.40 8.14
C LYS A 96 19.17 -2.97 6.73
N ARG A 97 18.36 -2.17 6.03
CA ARG A 97 18.54 -1.86 4.60
C ARG A 97 19.94 -1.38 4.22
N HIS A 98 20.63 -0.67 5.11
CA HIS A 98 21.96 -0.12 4.89
C HIS A 98 23.07 -1.19 4.74
N VAL A 99 22.83 -2.43 5.21
CA VAL A 99 23.76 -3.57 5.05
C VAL A 99 23.27 -4.61 4.05
N LEU A 100 22.07 -4.44 3.48
CA LEU A 100 21.49 -5.42 2.57
C LEU A 100 21.82 -5.08 1.12
N ARG A 101 22.31 -6.06 0.36
CA ARG A 101 22.50 -5.92 -1.09
C ARG A 101 21.18 -5.76 -1.84
N SER A 102 20.12 -6.41 -1.38
CA SER A 102 18.77 -6.29 -1.94
C SER A 102 17.72 -6.43 -0.83
N PRO A 103 17.14 -5.32 -0.34
CA PRO A 103 16.07 -5.35 0.65
C PRO A 103 14.84 -6.14 0.18
N ALA A 104 14.42 -5.99 -1.08
CA ALA A 104 13.32 -6.74 -1.67
C ALA A 104 13.54 -8.27 -1.60
N ALA A 105 14.72 -8.77 -1.99
CA ALA A 105 14.99 -10.21 -1.98
C ALA A 105 14.95 -10.79 -0.55
N VAL A 106 15.44 -10.02 0.43
CA VAL A 106 15.40 -10.41 1.84
C VAL A 106 13.95 -10.41 2.36
N PHE A 107 13.17 -9.39 2.02
CA PHE A 107 11.74 -9.36 2.35
C PHE A 107 11.01 -10.60 1.83
N TRP A 108 11.17 -10.95 0.55
CA TRP A 108 10.56 -12.15 -0.02
C TRP A 108 10.99 -13.44 0.67
N SER A 109 12.26 -13.52 1.09
CA SER A 109 12.79 -14.67 1.83
C SER A 109 12.13 -14.81 3.20
N LEU A 110 11.94 -13.69 3.92
CA LEU A 110 11.22 -13.67 5.19
C LEU A 110 9.74 -14.02 5.00
N LEU A 111 9.08 -13.45 3.99
CA LEU A 111 7.69 -13.77 3.69
C LEU A 111 7.52 -15.27 3.41
N LYS A 112 8.43 -15.90 2.67
CA LYS A 112 8.42 -17.34 2.44
C LYS A 112 8.52 -18.16 3.74
N GLN A 113 9.30 -17.69 4.71
CA GLN A 113 9.46 -18.37 6.01
C GLN A 113 8.25 -18.19 6.91
N HIS A 114 7.66 -16.98 6.96
CA HIS A 114 6.55 -16.65 7.85
C HIS A 114 5.17 -17.03 7.27
N ASN A 115 4.98 -16.84 5.97
CA ASN A 115 3.70 -17.04 5.27
C ASN A 115 3.91 -17.81 3.95
N PRO A 116 4.33 -19.11 4.02
CA PRO A 116 4.69 -19.91 2.85
C PRO A 116 3.54 -20.06 1.84
N THR A 117 2.30 -20.15 2.32
CA THR A 117 1.11 -20.27 1.48
C THR A 117 0.88 -19.03 0.62
N ILE A 118 0.96 -17.83 1.21
CA ILE A 118 0.79 -16.58 0.46
C ILE A 118 1.94 -16.40 -0.53
N TYR A 119 3.18 -16.66 -0.10
CA TYR A 119 4.34 -16.64 -0.99
C TYR A 119 4.18 -17.58 -2.18
N GLN A 120 3.68 -18.79 -1.95
CA GLN A 120 3.45 -19.76 -3.01
C GLN A 120 2.33 -19.33 -3.96
N ARG A 121 1.20 -18.83 -3.45
CA ARG A 121 0.09 -18.30 -4.27
C ARG A 121 0.53 -17.15 -5.16
N PHE A 122 1.31 -16.21 -4.61
CA PHE A 122 1.90 -15.12 -5.39
C PHE A 122 2.78 -15.65 -6.53
N ARG A 123 3.68 -16.60 -6.23
CA ARG A 123 4.59 -17.19 -7.23
C ARG A 123 3.90 -17.99 -8.31
N THR A 124 2.78 -18.65 -8.02
CA THR A 124 2.06 -19.48 -8.99
C THR A 124 0.95 -18.73 -9.74
N GLY A 125 0.71 -17.45 -9.41
CA GLY A 125 -0.39 -16.67 -9.97
C GLY A 125 -1.78 -17.24 -9.61
N SER A 126 -1.86 -18.05 -8.56
CA SER A 126 -3.09 -18.76 -8.19
C SER A 126 -3.92 -17.88 -7.26
N THR A 127 -4.99 -17.29 -7.78
CA THR A 127 -6.08 -16.74 -6.98
C THR A 127 -6.94 -17.93 -6.53
N ALA A 128 -6.93 -18.23 -5.23
CA ALA A 128 -7.82 -19.22 -4.65
C ALA A 128 -9.26 -18.67 -4.56
#